data_AF-A0A358PC16-F1
#
_entry.id   AF-A0A358PC16-F1
#
_cell.length_a   1.000
_cell.length_b   1.000
_cell.length_c   1.000
_cell.angle_alpha   90.00
_cell.angle_beta   90.00
_cell.angle_gamma   90.00
#
_symmetry.space_group_name_H-M   'P 1'
#
loop_
_entity.id
_entity.type
_entity.pdbx_description
1 polymer ?
#
loop_
_entity_poly.entity_id
_entity_poly.type
_entity_poly.pdbx_seq_one_letter_code
_entity_poly.pdbx_strand_id
1 'polypeptide(L)' 'DAVRVAVNRVYGDLATPIGDRDEIAFFPPVTGG' A
#
# COMPACT_ATOMS: atom_id res chain seq x y z
N ASP A 1 5.09 -7.13 -13.09
CA ASP A 1 4.15 -7.37 -11.99
C ASP A 1 4.36 -6.29 -10.93
N ALA A 2 3.30 -5.66 -10.41
CA ALA A 2 3.41 -4.45 -9.59
C ALA A 2 3.01 -4.71 -8.13
N VAL A 3 3.89 -4.32 -7.19
CA VAL A 3 3.64 -4.32 -5.74
C VAL A 3 2.50 -3.35 -5.42
N ARG A 4 1.58 -3.75 -4.53
CA ARG A 4 0.50 -2.89 -4.03
C ARG A 4 0.86 -2.35 -2.64
N VAL A 5 0.37 -1.17 -2.29
CA VAL A 5 0.68 -0.49 -1.04
C VAL A 5 -0.60 -0.04 -0.35
N ALA A 6 -0.64 -0.12 0.98
CA ALA A 6 -1.65 0.52 1.81
C ALA A 6 -1.01 1.42 2.86
N VAL A 7 -1.67 2.55 3.15
CA VAL A 7 -1.35 3.49 4.22
C VAL A 7 -2.51 3.47 5.20
N ASN A 8 -2.24 3.21 6.48
CA ASN A 8 -3.27 3.15 7.53
C ASN A 8 -4.46 2.26 7.16
N ARG A 9 -4.17 1.05 6.65
CA ARG A 9 -5.15 0.02 6.23
C ARG A 9 -6.03 0.39 5.03
N VAL A 10 -5.67 1.44 4.28
CA VAL A 10 -6.34 1.87 3.05
C VAL A 10 -5.36 1.82 1.88
N TYR A 11 -5.77 1.23 0.75
CA TYR A 11 -4.92 1.17 -0.45
C TYR A 11 -4.59 2.57 -0.96
N GLY A 12 -3.31 2.81 -1.25
CA GLY A 12 -2.80 4.08 -1.75
C GLY A 12 -2.16 3.96 -3.13
N ASP A 13 -1.97 5.10 -3.76
CA ASP A 13 -1.20 5.29 -4.99
C ASP A 13 0.08 6.10 -4.74
N LEU A 14 0.82 6.43 -5.81
CA LEU A 14 2.07 7.19 -5.70
C LEU A 14 1.89 8.64 -5.22
N ALA A 15 0.67 9.17 -5.23
CA ALA A 15 0.36 10.50 -4.74
C ALA A 15 -0.16 10.50 -3.29
N THR A 16 -0.33 9.32 -2.68
CA THR A 16 -0.84 9.20 -1.32
C THR A 16 0.18 9.80 -0.34
N PRO A 17 -0.21 10.85 0.42
CA PRO A 17 0.69 11.50 1.36
C PRO A 17 1.01 10.53 2.51
N ILE A 18 2.25 10.60 3.00
CA ILE A 18 2.73 9.85 4.16
C ILE A 18 3.19 10.84 5.22
N GLY A 19 2.77 10.62 6.46
CA GLY A 19 3.15 11.38 7.64
C GLY A 19 3.93 10.56 8.67
N ASP A 20 4.39 11.25 9.71
CA ASP A 20 4.98 10.59 10.88
C ASP A 20 3.96 9.61 11.51
N ARG A 21 4.45 8.42 11.91
CA ARG A 21 3.69 7.32 12.51
C ARG A 21 2.66 6.60 11.62
N ASP A 22 2.60 6.89 10.33
CA ASP A 22 1.74 6.12 9.43
C ASP A 22 2.18 4.65 9.30
N GLU A 23 1.21 3.75 9.28
CA GLU A 23 1.44 2.34 9.00
C GLU A 23 1.48 2.09 7.49
N ILE A 24 2.58 1.53 7.01
CA ILE A 24 2.77 1.20 5.59
C ILE A 24 2.83 -0.32 5.42
N ALA A 25 1.95 -0.86 4.58
CA ALA A 25 1.92 -2.27 4.23
C ALA A 25 2.19 -2.48 2.74
N PHE A 26 3.12 -3.37 2.41
CA PHE A 26 3.43 -3.77 1.04
C PHE A 26 2.86 -5.17 0.78
N PHE A 27 2.18 -5.32 -0.35
CA PHE A 27 1.59 -6.59 -0.77
C PHE A 27 2.21 -7.03 -2.09
N PRO A 28 2.59 -8.32 -2.20
CA PRO A 28 2.98 -8.88 -3.49
C PRO A 28 1.80 -8.79 -4.47
N PRO A 29 2.05 -8.91 -5.78
CA PRO A 29 1.00 -9.09 -6.75
C PRO A 29 0.06 -10.22 -6.32
N VAL A 30 -1.19 -9.85 -6.05
CA VAL A 30 -2.19 -10.81 -5.59
C VAL A 30 -2.78 -11.48 -6.83
N THR A 31 -2.35 -12.71 -7.12
CA THR A 31 -3.10 -13.61 -7.98
C THR A 31 -4.23 -14.17 -7.12
N GLY A 32 -5.46 -13.68 -7.32
CA GLY A 32 -6.63 -14.26 -6.66
C GLY A 32 -6.75 -15.76 -6.95
N GLY A 33 -7.29 -16.52 -5.99
CA GLY A 33 -7.51 -17.96 -6.10
C GLY A 33 -8.39 -18.38 -7.28
#